data_AF-A0AAV1K9D4-F1
#
_entry.id   AF-A0AAV1K9D4-F1
#
_cell.length_a   1.000
_cell.length_b   1.000
_cell.length_c   1.000
_cell.angle_alpha   90.00
_cell.angle_beta   90.00
_cell.angle_gamma   90.00
#
_symmetry.space_group_name_H-M   'P 1'
#
loop_
_entity.id
_entity.type
_entity.pdbx_description
1 polymer ?
#
loop_
_entity_poly.entity_id
_entity_poly.type
_entity_poly.pdbx_seq_one_letter_code
_entity_poly.pdbx_strand_id
1 'polypeptide(L)'
;MANKCGLCGKFLSQTDGVKCSKCPLAYHRHCVNINPDTKISAKWMCKTSKPKGSCSGVNSTPRQSSTHAETEVITETFMDVRVQGSNERLLAQEIRFLRTELQTFSGEMVNFRQEVGKLNATKTEFNSILDSVENRVTCLELQVKDEKKVAPASELVETVAQLKRDLNYKDQAALLNDLELIGVPEQNGENRMHLFSLVAQNLGIELDERDVVSVERSGMRRDQVSTAIEPPRPIPIIIRLARRAIYDQLLRAARVR
;
A
#
# COMPACT_ATOMS: atom_id res chain seq x y z
N MET A 1 -33.02 5.03 12.04
CA MET A 1 -32.07 4.07 11.42
C MET A 1 -32.45 3.92 9.95
N ALA A 2 -31.50 4.02 9.02
CA ALA A 2 -31.80 3.98 7.58
C ALA A 2 -31.83 2.53 7.06
N ASN A 3 -32.96 2.11 6.50
CA ASN A 3 -33.12 0.74 5.99
C ASN A 3 -32.40 0.59 4.64
N LYS A 4 -31.51 -0.39 4.52
CA LYS A 4 -30.85 -0.78 3.26
C LYS A 4 -31.58 -1.96 2.62
N CYS A 5 -31.55 -2.02 1.29
CA CYS A 5 -32.13 -3.11 0.51
C CYS A 5 -31.28 -4.39 0.62
N GLY A 6 -31.90 -5.50 1.02
CA GLY A 6 -31.25 -6.80 1.15
C GLY A 6 -30.86 -7.50 -0.16
N LEU A 7 -30.96 -6.84 -1.31
CA LEU A 7 -30.50 -7.33 -2.62
C LEU A 7 -29.43 -6.44 -3.23
N CYS A 8 -29.63 -5.12 -3.27
CA CYS A 8 -28.71 -4.18 -3.93
C CYS A 8 -27.87 -3.32 -2.95
N GLY A 9 -28.06 -3.47 -1.64
CA GLY A 9 -27.32 -2.73 -0.60
C GLY A 9 -27.63 -1.23 -0.48
N LYS A 10 -28.32 -0.64 -1.46
CA LYS A 10 -28.68 0.79 -1.48
C LYS A 10 -29.77 1.12 -0.45
N PHE A 11 -29.82 2.38 -0.01
CA PHE A 11 -30.85 2.86 0.92
C PHE A 11 -32.24 2.84 0.28
N LEU A 12 -33.25 2.56 1.11
CA LEU A 12 -34.67 2.57 0.74
C LEU A 12 -35.25 3.97 0.99
N SER A 13 -36.08 4.46 0.07
CA SER A 13 -36.94 5.61 0.36
C SER A 13 -38.04 5.20 1.36
N GLN A 14 -38.67 6.17 2.02
CA GLN A 14 -39.70 5.89 3.02
C GLN A 14 -40.97 5.21 2.42
N THR A 15 -41.16 5.28 1.10
CA THR A 15 -42.37 4.84 0.40
C THR A 15 -42.18 3.62 -0.53
N ASP A 16 -40.95 3.27 -0.93
CA ASP A 16 -40.67 2.20 -1.91
C ASP A 16 -40.08 0.90 -1.30
N GLY A 17 -40.14 0.78 0.03
CA GLY A 17 -39.62 -0.39 0.76
C GLY A 17 -40.65 -1.49 0.99
N VAL A 18 -40.32 -2.71 0.60
CA VAL A 18 -41.11 -3.92 0.88
C VAL A 18 -40.41 -4.75 1.97
N LYS A 19 -41.10 -5.02 3.08
CA LYS A 19 -40.59 -5.86 4.16
C LYS A 19 -41.00 -7.32 3.95
N CYS A 20 -40.09 -8.25 4.20
CA CYS A 20 -40.43 -9.67 4.23
C CYS A 20 -41.17 -10.03 5.53
N SER A 21 -42.19 -10.90 5.44
CA SER A 21 -42.92 -11.43 6.59
C SER A 21 -42.14 -12.47 7.43
N LYS A 22 -41.03 -13.01 6.89
CA LYS A 22 -40.22 -14.07 7.53
C LYS A 22 -38.80 -13.70 7.93
N CYS A 23 -38.27 -12.58 7.42
CA CYS A 23 -36.93 -12.12 7.77
C CYS A 23 -36.93 -10.60 7.95
N PRO A 24 -36.03 -10.03 8.77
CA PRO A 24 -36.02 -8.59 9.08
C PRO A 24 -35.56 -7.70 7.91
N LEU A 25 -35.34 -8.28 6.72
CA LEU A 25 -34.84 -7.56 5.55
C LEU A 25 -35.97 -6.86 4.79
N ALA A 26 -35.64 -5.67 4.27
CA ALA A 26 -36.46 -4.90 3.36
C ALA A 26 -35.79 -4.80 1.99
N TYR A 27 -36.58 -4.60 0.94
CA TYR A 27 -36.14 -4.59 -0.46
C TYR A 27 -36.86 -3.49 -1.25
N HIS A 28 -36.20 -2.90 -2.27
CA HIS A 28 -36.89 -2.03 -3.23
C HIS A 28 -37.88 -2.87 -4.04
N ARG A 29 -39.06 -2.32 -4.36
CA ARG A 29 -40.07 -3.00 -5.20
C ARG A 29 -39.48 -3.50 -6.52
N HIS A 30 -38.69 -2.66 -7.19
CA HIS A 30 -38.00 -3.01 -8.43
C HIS A 30 -37.01 -4.18 -8.27
N CYS A 31 -36.21 -4.21 -7.20
CA CYS A 31 -35.25 -5.30 -6.96
C CYS A 31 -35.91 -6.68 -6.78
N VAL A 32 -37.20 -6.74 -6.47
CA VAL A 32 -37.97 -7.99 -6.33
C VAL A 32 -39.03 -8.19 -7.41
N ASN A 33 -38.95 -7.43 -8.51
CA ASN A 33 -39.91 -7.41 -9.64
C ASN A 33 -41.37 -7.19 -9.21
N ILE A 34 -41.60 -6.29 -8.25
CA ILE A 34 -42.95 -5.79 -7.93
C ILE A 34 -43.14 -4.45 -8.64
N ASN A 35 -44.22 -4.31 -9.40
CA ASN A 35 -44.60 -3.04 -10.02
C ASN A 35 -45.02 -2.03 -8.92
N PRO A 36 -44.58 -0.76 -8.96
CA PRO A 36 -44.88 0.25 -7.94
C PRO A 36 -46.36 0.34 -7.53
N ASP A 37 -47.28 0.26 -8.49
CA ASP A 37 -48.72 0.45 -8.26
C ASP A 37 -49.41 -0.78 -7.64
N THR A 38 -48.69 -1.90 -7.52
CA THR A 38 -49.25 -3.14 -6.96
C THR A 38 -49.41 -3.01 -5.44
N LYS A 39 -50.64 -3.23 -4.93
CA LYS A 39 -50.88 -3.40 -3.49
C LYS A 39 -50.25 -4.69 -2.99
N ILE A 40 -49.32 -4.59 -2.04
CA ILE A 40 -48.55 -5.73 -1.53
C ILE A 40 -49.28 -6.35 -0.34
N SER A 41 -49.50 -7.66 -0.39
CA SER A 41 -50.04 -8.42 0.75
C SER A 41 -49.06 -8.43 1.93
N ALA A 42 -49.55 -8.24 3.15
CA ALA A 42 -48.76 -8.33 4.38
C ALA A 42 -48.07 -9.70 4.58
N LYS A 43 -48.50 -10.74 3.85
CA LYS A 43 -47.89 -12.08 3.84
C LYS A 43 -46.78 -12.25 2.78
N TRP A 44 -46.30 -11.17 2.17
CA TRP A 44 -45.25 -11.24 1.15
C TRP A 44 -43.94 -11.82 1.72
N MET A 45 -43.26 -12.64 0.92
CA MET A 45 -42.00 -13.31 1.27
C MET A 45 -40.97 -13.11 0.16
N CYS A 46 -39.75 -12.73 0.53
CA CYS A 46 -38.64 -12.61 -0.41
C CYS A 46 -38.19 -13.99 -0.92
N LYS A 47 -37.50 -14.01 -2.08
CA LYS A 47 -37.08 -15.25 -2.76
C LYS A 47 -36.23 -16.18 -1.88
N THR A 48 -35.48 -15.65 -0.91
CA THR A 48 -34.65 -16.42 0.04
C THR A 48 -35.41 -17.01 1.23
N SER A 49 -36.67 -16.60 1.48
CA SER A 49 -37.49 -17.07 2.61
C SER A 49 -38.71 -17.90 2.19
N LYS A 50 -38.94 -18.05 0.88
CA LYS A 50 -39.87 -19.05 0.35
C LYS A 50 -39.29 -20.44 0.64
N PRO A 51 -40.05 -21.36 1.28
CA PRO A 51 -39.60 -22.73 1.46
C PRO A 51 -39.39 -23.41 0.10
N LYS A 52 -38.40 -24.31 0.01
CA LYS A 52 -38.22 -25.18 -1.18
C LYS A 52 -39.39 -26.18 -1.27
N GLY A 53 -40.47 -25.76 -1.91
CA GLY A 53 -41.67 -26.56 -2.16
C GLY A 53 -42.64 -25.81 -3.07
N SER A 54 -43.15 -26.48 -4.10
CA SER A 54 -43.97 -25.92 -5.20
C SER A 54 -43.32 -24.78 -6.00
N CYS A 55 -42.49 -25.15 -6.98
CA CYS A 55 -42.47 -24.41 -8.25
C CYS A 55 -43.56 -25.01 -9.15
N SER A 56 -44.59 -24.24 -9.47
CA SER A 56 -45.64 -24.61 -10.41
C SER A 56 -45.70 -23.58 -11.55
N GLY A 57 -45.21 -23.97 -12.72
CA GLY A 57 -45.32 -23.22 -13.98
C GLY A 57 -44.39 -21.99 -14.12
N VAL A 58 -43.93 -21.60 -15.32
CA VAL A 58 -44.23 -22.08 -16.69
C VAL A 58 -43.00 -21.82 -17.61
N ASN A 59 -42.66 -22.81 -18.46
CA ASN A 59 -41.87 -22.74 -19.71
C ASN A 59 -40.40 -22.22 -19.72
N SER A 60 -39.45 -22.77 -20.49
CA SER A 60 -39.31 -24.02 -21.29
C SER A 60 -37.79 -24.27 -21.37
N THR A 61 -37.23 -25.49 -21.32
CA THR A 61 -37.31 -26.63 -22.24
C THR A 61 -36.52 -27.82 -21.65
N PRO A 62 -36.77 -29.07 -22.09
CA PRO A 62 -35.64 -29.99 -22.23
C PRO A 62 -35.65 -30.90 -23.49
N ARG A 63 -34.45 -31.39 -23.83
CA ARG A 63 -34.16 -32.69 -24.50
C ARG A 63 -34.92 -33.83 -23.78
N GLN A 64 -35.14 -35.06 -24.25
CA GLN A 64 -34.78 -35.90 -25.42
C GLN A 64 -35.89 -37.01 -25.50
N SER A 65 -35.94 -38.05 -26.35
CA SER A 65 -35.06 -38.68 -27.36
C SER A 65 -35.90 -39.60 -28.30
N SER A 66 -35.24 -40.34 -29.18
CA SER A 66 -35.76 -41.47 -29.99
C SER A 66 -36.62 -42.51 -29.27
N THR A 67 -37.64 -43.07 -29.94
CA THR A 67 -37.65 -44.47 -30.46
C THR A 67 -38.87 -44.79 -31.36
N HIS A 68 -38.60 -45.56 -32.43
CA HIS A 68 -39.46 -46.49 -33.19
C HIS A 68 -40.91 -46.17 -33.61
N ALA A 69 -41.09 -46.25 -34.94
CA ALA A 69 -42.15 -46.93 -35.70
C ALA A 69 -43.64 -46.70 -35.36
N GLU A 70 -44.38 -46.17 -36.33
CA GLU A 70 -45.32 -47.01 -37.10
C GLU A 70 -45.60 -46.42 -38.49
N THR A 71 -46.17 -47.23 -39.37
CA THR A 71 -46.28 -46.99 -40.82
C THR A 71 -47.72 -46.69 -41.19
N GLU A 72 -48.01 -45.51 -41.75
CA GLU A 72 -49.19 -45.33 -42.59
C GLU A 72 -48.82 -44.67 -43.93
N VAL A 73 -49.14 -45.39 -45.01
CA VAL A 73 -48.99 -44.93 -46.38
C VAL A 73 -50.30 -44.28 -46.78
N ILE A 74 -50.34 -42.94 -46.82
CA ILE A 74 -51.42 -42.22 -47.50
C ILE A 74 -50.93 -41.87 -48.90
N THR A 75 -51.28 -42.72 -49.86
CA THR A 75 -51.25 -42.39 -51.28
C THR A 75 -52.39 -41.42 -51.58
N GLU A 76 -52.10 -40.20 -52.03
CA GLU A 76 -53.10 -39.42 -52.76
C GLU A 76 -52.48 -38.50 -53.84
N THR A 77 -52.67 -38.95 -55.08
CA THR A 77 -53.08 -38.16 -56.24
C THR A 77 -52.15 -37.03 -56.74
N PHE A 78 -51.34 -37.43 -57.72
CA PHE A 78 -50.70 -36.58 -58.72
C PHE A 78 -51.74 -35.70 -59.45
N MET A 79 -51.64 -34.37 -59.35
CA MET A 79 -52.28 -33.44 -60.29
C MET A 79 -51.21 -32.73 -61.12
N ASP A 80 -51.13 -33.12 -62.40
CA ASP A 80 -50.24 -32.52 -63.39
C ASP A 80 -50.79 -31.14 -63.80
N VAL A 81 -50.32 -30.08 -63.13
CA VAL A 81 -50.61 -28.70 -63.53
C VAL A 81 -49.48 -28.21 -64.44
N ARG A 82 -49.71 -28.28 -65.76
CA ARG A 82 -48.85 -27.63 -66.76
C ARG A 82 -48.90 -26.10 -66.62
N VAL A 83 -48.04 -25.56 -65.75
CA VAL A 83 -47.72 -24.13 -65.71
C VAL A 83 -46.69 -23.81 -66.79
N GLN A 84 -46.86 -22.67 -67.45
CA GLN A 84 -46.04 -22.22 -68.57
C GLN A 84 -44.58 -22.00 -68.13
N GLY A 85 -43.62 -22.52 -68.90
CA GLY A 85 -42.18 -22.57 -68.58
C GLY A 85 -41.41 -21.24 -68.52
N SER A 86 -42.11 -20.10 -68.39
CA SER A 86 -41.52 -18.81 -68.03
C SER A 86 -41.35 -18.67 -66.52
N ASN A 87 -42.34 -19.10 -65.73
CA ASN A 87 -42.38 -18.80 -64.29
C ASN A 87 -41.47 -19.73 -63.48
N GLU A 88 -41.33 -21.00 -63.89
CA GLU A 88 -40.37 -21.94 -63.29
C GLU A 88 -38.91 -21.45 -63.44
N ARG A 89 -38.58 -20.78 -64.54
CA ARG A 89 -37.22 -20.25 -64.78
C ARG A 89 -36.90 -19.08 -63.86
N LEU A 90 -37.87 -18.20 -63.60
CA LEU A 90 -37.74 -17.09 -62.64
C LEU A 90 -37.64 -17.62 -61.20
N LEU A 91 -38.52 -18.54 -60.80
CA LEU A 91 -38.47 -19.17 -59.47
C LEU A 91 -37.15 -19.93 -59.25
N ALA A 92 -36.66 -20.66 -60.26
CA ALA A 92 -35.36 -21.32 -60.21
C ALA A 92 -34.17 -20.35 -60.13
N GLN A 93 -34.32 -19.11 -60.62
CA GLN A 93 -33.31 -18.05 -60.49
C GLN A 93 -33.34 -17.44 -59.07
N GLU A 94 -34.53 -17.18 -58.50
CA GLU A 94 -34.69 -16.72 -57.12
C GLU A 94 -34.18 -17.75 -56.10
N ILE A 95 -34.48 -19.04 -56.29
CA ILE A 95 -33.95 -20.12 -55.44
C ILE A 95 -32.42 -20.19 -55.51
N ARG A 96 -31.81 -19.93 -56.68
CA ARG A 96 -30.35 -19.86 -56.82
C ARG A 96 -29.78 -18.64 -56.10
N PHE A 97 -30.45 -17.49 -56.18
CA PHE A 97 -30.05 -16.26 -55.50
C PHE A 97 -30.10 -16.41 -53.97
N LEU A 98 -31.24 -16.89 -53.44
CA LEU A 98 -31.39 -17.22 -52.02
C LEU A 98 -30.37 -18.27 -51.55
N ARG A 99 -30.04 -19.26 -52.39
CA ARG A 99 -28.99 -20.22 -52.08
C ARG A 99 -27.61 -19.57 -52.00
N THR A 100 -27.30 -18.60 -52.86
CA THR A 100 -26.04 -17.83 -52.76
C THR A 100 -26.02 -16.93 -51.54
N GLU A 101 -27.13 -16.25 -51.19
CA GLU A 101 -27.23 -15.43 -49.98
C GLU A 101 -27.10 -16.27 -48.70
N LEU A 102 -27.70 -17.47 -48.65
CA LEU A 102 -27.52 -18.40 -47.54
C LEU A 102 -26.08 -18.92 -47.44
N GLN A 103 -25.37 -19.06 -48.57
CA GLN A 103 -23.96 -19.43 -48.59
C GLN A 103 -23.05 -18.28 -48.13
N THR A 104 -23.31 -17.03 -48.53
CA THR A 104 -22.55 -15.87 -48.05
C THR A 104 -22.81 -15.62 -46.56
N PHE A 105 -24.08 -15.66 -46.12
CA PHE A 105 -24.45 -15.54 -44.71
C PHE A 105 -23.85 -16.67 -43.85
N SER A 106 -23.80 -17.91 -44.36
CA SER A 106 -23.12 -19.01 -43.68
C SER A 106 -21.61 -18.77 -43.57
N GLY A 107 -20.99 -18.12 -44.55
CA GLY A 107 -19.59 -17.69 -44.49
C GLY A 107 -19.36 -16.58 -43.46
N GLU A 108 -20.22 -15.56 -43.46
CA GLU A 108 -20.21 -14.46 -42.48
C GLU A 108 -20.40 -14.97 -41.04
N MET A 109 -21.30 -15.93 -40.82
CA MET A 109 -21.52 -16.55 -39.51
C MET A 109 -20.28 -17.34 -39.02
N VAL A 110 -19.52 -17.95 -39.93
CA VAL A 110 -18.24 -18.61 -39.61
C VAL A 110 -17.17 -17.56 -39.26
N ASN A 111 -17.09 -16.47 -40.02
CA ASN A 111 -16.17 -15.36 -39.73
C ASN A 111 -16.49 -14.69 -38.38
N PHE A 112 -17.76 -14.40 -38.11
CA PHE A 112 -18.24 -13.87 -36.84
C PHE A 112 -17.91 -14.80 -35.67
N ARG A 113 -18.12 -16.12 -35.83
CA ARG A 113 -17.68 -17.12 -34.83
C ARG A 113 -16.17 -17.07 -34.60
N GLN A 114 -15.37 -16.85 -35.64
CA GLN A 114 -13.91 -16.72 -35.51
C GLN A 114 -13.52 -15.44 -34.76
N GLU A 115 -14.18 -14.31 -35.05
CA GLU A 115 -13.95 -13.03 -34.35
C GLU A 115 -14.36 -13.09 -32.88
N VAL A 116 -15.51 -13.69 -32.56
CA VAL A 116 -15.92 -13.98 -31.17
C VAL A 116 -14.93 -14.93 -30.49
N GLY A 117 -14.34 -15.87 -31.23
CA GLY A 117 -13.23 -16.70 -30.73
C GLY A 117 -12.00 -15.87 -30.34
N LYS A 118 -11.54 -14.98 -31.24
CA LYS A 118 -10.41 -14.06 -30.99
C LYS A 118 -10.68 -13.14 -29.79
N LEU A 119 -11.87 -12.57 -29.69
CA LEU A 119 -12.28 -11.68 -28.60
C LEU A 119 -12.38 -12.40 -27.25
N ASN A 120 -12.79 -13.67 -27.24
CA ASN A 120 -12.75 -14.47 -26.02
C ASN A 120 -11.30 -14.78 -25.59
N ALA A 121 -10.38 -15.03 -26.53
CA ALA A 121 -8.97 -15.24 -26.22
C ALA A 121 -8.30 -14.00 -25.61
N THR A 122 -8.49 -12.81 -26.20
CA THR A 122 -7.96 -11.55 -25.64
C THR A 122 -8.60 -11.21 -24.29
N LYS A 123 -9.88 -11.54 -24.09
CA LYS A 123 -10.54 -11.42 -22.79
C LYS A 123 -9.90 -12.34 -21.73
N THR A 124 -9.58 -13.60 -22.07
CA THR A 124 -8.89 -14.50 -21.12
C THR A 124 -7.48 -14.04 -20.78
N GLU A 125 -6.75 -13.50 -21.76
CA GLU A 125 -5.42 -12.91 -21.55
C GLU A 125 -5.51 -11.66 -20.64
N PHE A 126 -6.44 -10.75 -20.92
CA PHE A 126 -6.65 -9.55 -20.09
C PHE A 126 -7.02 -9.90 -18.64
N ASN A 127 -7.88 -10.91 -18.43
CA ASN A 127 -8.19 -11.40 -17.09
C ASN A 127 -6.95 -11.94 -16.38
N SER A 128 -6.11 -12.74 -17.05
CA SER A 128 -4.86 -13.24 -16.46
C SER A 128 -3.86 -12.13 -16.11
N ILE A 129 -3.82 -11.03 -16.87
CA ILE A 129 -3.03 -9.84 -16.55
C ILE A 129 -3.61 -9.13 -15.33
N LEU A 130 -4.94 -8.99 -15.26
CA LEU A 130 -5.64 -8.37 -14.13
C LEU A 130 -5.42 -9.17 -12.83
N ASP A 131 -5.54 -10.49 -12.86
CA ASP A 131 -5.24 -11.38 -11.73
C ASP A 131 -3.77 -11.21 -11.28
N SER A 132 -2.82 -11.11 -12.22
CA SER A 132 -1.40 -10.87 -11.92
C SER A 132 -1.16 -9.51 -11.26
N VAL A 133 -1.84 -8.46 -11.72
CA VAL A 133 -1.79 -7.12 -11.11
C VAL A 133 -2.43 -7.11 -9.73
N GLU A 134 -3.59 -7.74 -9.55
CA GLU A 134 -4.28 -7.84 -8.25
C GLU A 134 -3.43 -8.62 -7.22
N ASN A 135 -2.80 -9.72 -7.63
CA ASN A 135 -1.85 -10.44 -6.78
C ASN A 135 -0.63 -9.58 -6.40
N ARG A 136 -0.05 -8.82 -7.36
CA ARG A 136 1.07 -7.91 -7.07
C ARG A 136 0.68 -6.78 -6.13
N VAL A 137 -0.50 -6.18 -6.31
CA VAL A 137 -1.04 -5.14 -5.41
C VAL A 137 -1.28 -5.72 -4.02
N THR A 138 -1.84 -6.93 -3.92
CA THR A 138 -2.06 -7.63 -2.64
C THR A 138 -0.73 -7.89 -1.91
N CYS A 139 0.30 -8.36 -2.61
CA CYS A 139 1.63 -8.56 -2.04
C CYS A 139 2.25 -7.23 -1.55
N LEU A 140 2.15 -6.14 -2.33
CA LEU A 140 2.63 -4.83 -1.94
C LEU A 140 1.85 -4.26 -0.74
N GLU A 141 0.53 -4.45 -0.69
CA GLU A 141 -0.27 -4.06 0.46
C GLU A 141 0.08 -4.83 1.74
N LEU A 142 0.41 -6.11 1.62
CA LEU A 142 0.89 -6.91 2.76
C LEU A 142 2.27 -6.44 3.21
N GLN A 143 3.21 -6.22 2.29
CA GLN A 143 4.53 -5.65 2.59
C GLN A 143 4.42 -4.28 3.27
N VAL A 144 3.61 -3.36 2.73
CA VAL A 144 3.38 -2.03 3.33
C VAL A 144 2.64 -2.11 4.68
N LYS A 145 1.77 -3.10 4.88
CA LYS A 145 1.15 -3.36 6.19
C LYS A 145 2.18 -3.89 7.18
N ASP A 146 3.11 -4.74 6.77
CA ASP A 146 4.15 -5.28 7.64
C ASP A 146 5.28 -4.26 7.90
N GLU A 147 5.64 -3.42 6.94
CA GLU A 147 6.46 -2.21 7.15
C GLU A 147 5.80 -1.22 8.12
N LYS A 148 4.47 -1.06 8.06
CA LYS A 148 3.72 -0.27 9.06
C LYS A 148 3.55 -0.99 10.41
N LYS A 149 3.71 -2.32 10.46
CA LYS A 149 3.89 -3.09 11.69
C LYS A 149 5.34 -3.09 12.18
N VAL A 150 6.30 -2.51 11.43
CA VAL A 150 7.52 -1.96 12.00
C VAL A 150 7.16 -0.66 12.75
N ALA A 151 6.23 -0.79 13.69
CA ALA A 151 6.42 -0.10 14.94
C ALA A 151 7.76 -0.62 15.51
N PRO A 152 8.77 0.25 15.74
CA PRO A 152 8.58 1.66 16.01
C PRO A 152 9.67 2.56 15.41
N ALA A 153 9.43 3.12 14.21
CA ALA A 153 10.24 4.25 13.75
C ALA A 153 10.18 5.44 14.75
N SER A 154 9.08 5.60 15.50
CA SER A 154 8.96 6.59 16.59
C SER A 154 9.86 6.25 17.77
N GLU A 155 9.74 5.08 18.40
CA GLU A 155 10.59 4.71 19.55
C GLU A 155 12.07 4.61 19.15
N LEU A 156 12.40 4.25 17.91
CA LEU A 156 13.77 4.31 17.42
C LEU A 156 14.28 5.76 17.29
N VAL A 157 13.43 6.70 16.87
CA VAL A 157 13.74 8.14 16.87
C VAL A 157 13.84 8.68 18.30
N GLU A 158 12.96 8.25 19.22
CA GLU A 158 12.97 8.65 20.62
C GLU A 158 14.20 8.11 21.37
N THR A 159 14.59 6.85 21.15
CA THR A 159 15.83 6.28 21.70
C THR A 159 17.06 6.96 21.13
N VAL A 160 17.11 7.25 19.82
CA VAL A 160 18.18 8.07 19.22
C VAL A 160 18.22 9.49 19.82
N ALA A 161 17.06 10.10 20.09
CA ALA A 161 16.98 11.41 20.73
C ALA A 161 17.37 11.39 22.22
N GLN A 162 17.13 10.28 22.93
CA GLN A 162 17.61 10.04 24.30
C GLN A 162 19.13 9.85 24.31
N LEU A 163 19.67 8.95 23.47
CA LEU A 163 21.11 8.69 23.36
C LEU A 163 21.90 9.95 22.98
N LYS A 164 21.37 10.81 22.10
CA LYS A 164 21.96 12.11 21.78
C LYS A 164 22.01 13.06 22.98
N ARG A 165 20.96 13.07 23.82
CA ARG A 165 20.94 13.86 25.07
C ARG A 165 21.93 13.30 26.10
N ASP A 166 22.01 11.98 26.22
CA ASP A 166 22.91 11.30 27.17
C ASP A 166 24.38 11.47 26.78
N LEU A 167 24.71 11.43 25.49
CA LEU A 167 26.05 11.76 24.99
C LEU A 167 26.40 13.22 25.27
N ASN A 168 25.55 14.16 24.87
CA ASN A 168 25.80 15.58 25.14
C ASN A 168 25.93 15.88 26.65
N TYR A 169 25.18 15.20 27.52
CA TYR A 169 25.34 15.32 28.97
C TYR A 169 26.70 14.78 29.45
N LYS A 170 27.15 13.62 28.93
CA LYS A 170 28.46 13.04 29.26
C LYS A 170 29.62 13.90 28.75
N ASP A 171 29.52 14.43 27.54
CA ASP A 171 30.54 15.30 26.95
C ASP A 171 30.65 16.61 27.74
N GLN A 172 29.51 17.24 28.09
CA GLN A 172 29.49 18.40 28.99
C GLN A 172 30.05 18.08 30.37
N ALA A 173 29.73 16.90 30.94
CA ALA A 173 30.27 16.47 32.23
C ALA A 173 31.78 16.20 32.20
N ALA A 174 32.34 15.77 31.07
CA ALA A 174 33.77 15.63 30.87
C ALA A 174 34.46 17.00 30.81
N LEU A 175 33.93 17.92 29.99
CA LEU A 175 34.47 19.28 29.83
C LEU A 175 34.48 20.09 31.15
N LEU A 176 33.58 19.79 32.09
CA LEU A 176 33.57 20.42 33.42
C LEU A 176 34.80 20.09 34.30
N ASN A 177 35.65 19.14 33.89
CA ASN A 177 36.91 18.81 34.57
C ASN A 177 38.15 19.19 33.74
N ASP A 178 37.97 19.80 32.55
CA ASP A 178 39.04 20.15 31.62
C ASP A 178 39.45 21.62 31.80
N LEU A 179 40.70 21.86 32.19
CA LEU A 179 41.32 23.18 32.29
C LEU A 179 42.16 23.48 31.04
N GLU A 180 42.14 24.74 30.58
CA GLU A 180 43.01 25.23 29.53
C GLU A 180 44.09 26.16 30.11
N LEU A 181 45.37 25.81 29.92
CA LEU A 181 46.49 26.73 30.16
C LEU A 181 46.88 27.41 28.84
N ILE A 182 46.72 28.73 28.81
CA ILE A 182 46.99 29.57 27.65
C ILE A 182 48.27 30.37 27.88
N GLY A 183 49.06 30.61 26.83
CA GLY A 183 50.26 31.47 26.89
C GLY A 183 51.56 30.78 27.31
N VAL A 184 51.55 29.47 27.55
CA VAL A 184 52.77 28.70 27.83
C VAL A 184 53.57 28.53 26.53
N PRO A 185 54.83 29.02 26.43
CA PRO A 185 55.63 28.90 25.22
C PRO A 185 55.90 27.43 24.87
N GLU A 186 56.02 27.10 23.59
CA GLU A 186 56.25 25.74 23.10
C GLU A 186 57.75 25.39 23.12
N GLN A 187 58.11 24.27 23.74
CA GLN A 187 59.47 23.73 23.68
C GLN A 187 59.47 22.24 23.29
N ASN A 188 60.40 21.86 22.41
CA ASN A 188 60.59 20.46 22.02
C ASN A 188 61.06 19.63 23.23
N GLY A 189 60.33 18.58 23.57
CA GLY A 189 60.65 17.72 24.72
C GLY A 189 60.19 18.27 26.08
N GLU A 190 59.29 19.26 26.12
CA GLU A 190 58.69 19.75 27.35
C GLU A 190 57.98 18.65 28.16
N ASN A 191 58.20 18.62 29.49
CA ASN A 191 57.39 17.80 30.38
C ASN A 191 56.16 18.60 30.83
N ARG A 192 55.03 18.37 30.15
CA ARG A 192 53.78 19.11 30.38
C ARG A 192 53.17 18.88 31.76
N MET A 193 53.34 17.67 32.32
CA MET A 193 52.92 17.36 33.69
C MET A 193 53.67 18.25 34.69
N HIS A 194 55.00 18.32 34.56
CA HIS A 194 55.83 19.17 35.42
C HIS A 194 55.52 20.66 35.27
N LEU A 195 55.25 21.13 34.04
CA LEU A 195 54.79 22.51 33.80
C LEU A 195 53.49 22.82 34.55
N PHE A 196 52.52 21.89 34.53
CA PHE A 196 51.28 22.07 35.28
C PHE A 196 51.49 22.05 36.80
N SER A 197 52.29 21.11 37.33
CA SER A 197 52.62 21.07 38.75
C SER A 197 53.28 22.37 39.24
N LEU A 198 54.16 22.97 38.43
CA LEU A 198 54.78 24.27 38.72
C LEU A 198 53.74 25.41 38.74
N VAL A 199 52.78 25.42 37.80
CA VAL A 199 51.68 26.40 37.78
C VAL A 199 50.79 26.25 39.02
N ALA A 200 50.43 25.03 39.41
CA ALA A 200 49.61 24.77 40.60
C ALA A 200 50.35 25.16 41.90
N GLN A 201 51.63 24.84 42.01
CA GLN A 201 52.48 25.27 43.12
C GLN A 201 52.56 26.80 43.20
N ASN A 202 52.70 27.49 42.06
CA ASN A 202 52.67 28.95 41.99
C ASN A 202 51.32 29.53 42.45
N LEU A 203 50.20 28.85 42.16
CA LEU A 203 48.87 29.19 42.69
C LEU A 203 48.69 28.87 44.18
N GLY A 204 49.59 28.07 44.78
CA GLY A 204 49.54 27.66 46.19
C GLY A 204 48.67 26.41 46.42
N ILE A 205 48.57 25.52 45.43
CA ILE A 205 47.80 24.28 45.50
C ILE A 205 48.74 23.11 45.30
N GLU A 206 48.77 22.20 46.27
CA GLU A 206 49.46 20.92 46.14
C GLU A 206 48.62 19.98 45.26
N LEU A 207 49.23 19.43 44.21
CA LEU A 207 48.61 18.44 43.33
C LEU A 207 49.37 17.11 43.45
N ASP A 208 48.62 16.02 43.59
CA ASP A 208 49.13 14.67 43.38
C ASP A 208 49.07 14.34 41.88
N GLU A 209 50.04 13.57 41.37
CA GLU A 209 50.04 13.12 39.96
C GLU A 209 48.77 12.28 39.65
N ARG A 210 48.21 11.63 40.67
CA ARG A 210 46.97 10.84 40.58
C ARG A 210 45.71 11.67 40.28
N ASP A 211 45.76 12.98 40.51
CA ASP A 211 44.65 13.88 40.25
C ASP A 211 44.55 14.36 38.81
N VAL A 212 45.54 14.01 37.99
CA VAL A 212 45.68 14.45 36.61
C VAL A 212 45.54 13.24 35.69
N VAL A 213 44.52 13.24 34.85
CA VAL A 213 44.19 12.13 33.94
C VAL A 213 44.97 12.25 32.64
N SER A 214 45.07 13.46 32.08
CA SER A 214 45.78 13.72 30.83
C SER A 214 46.19 15.18 30.72
N VAL A 215 47.41 15.42 30.21
CA VAL A 215 47.94 16.75 29.90
C VAL A 215 48.52 16.75 28.49
N GLU A 216 47.85 17.44 27.58
CA GLU A 216 48.24 17.50 26.17
C GLU A 216 48.10 18.90 25.58
N ARG A 217 48.94 19.25 24.60
CA ARG A 217 48.65 20.41 23.75
C ARG A 217 47.64 19.99 22.71
N SER A 218 46.51 20.69 22.68
CA SER A 218 45.41 20.39 21.77
C SER A 218 44.84 21.69 21.22
N GLY A 219 44.43 21.65 19.96
CA GLY A 219 44.04 22.82 19.17
C GLY A 219 44.71 22.87 17.80
N MET A 220 44.16 23.69 16.92
CA MET A 220 44.67 23.86 15.56
C MET A 220 46.05 24.53 15.61
N ARG A 221 47.09 23.85 15.12
CA ARG A 221 48.38 24.49 14.84
C ARG A 221 48.16 25.56 13.78
N ARG A 222 48.36 26.82 14.16
CA ARG A 222 48.37 27.94 13.20
C ARG A 222 49.73 27.96 12.54
N ASP A 223 49.84 27.38 11.36
CA ASP A 223 51.02 27.55 10.51
C ASP A 223 51.23 29.05 10.23
N GLN A 224 52.48 29.45 10.04
CA GLN A 224 52.95 30.86 10.04
C GLN A 224 52.53 31.67 8.79
N VAL A 225 51.38 31.37 8.19
CA VAL A 225 50.92 31.90 6.89
C VAL A 225 50.28 33.30 7.02
N SER A 226 50.03 33.79 8.24
CA SER A 226 49.43 35.11 8.49
C SER A 226 50.46 36.18 8.84
N THR A 227 51.00 36.84 7.81
CA THR A 227 51.41 38.26 7.81
C THR A 227 52.07 38.84 9.08
N ALA A 228 53.32 38.44 9.33
CA ALA A 228 54.46 39.31 9.67
C ALA A 228 54.33 40.50 10.66
N ILE A 229 53.45 40.47 11.68
CA ILE A 229 53.39 41.53 12.72
C ILE A 229 53.41 40.96 14.16
N GLU A 230 52.83 39.79 14.42
CA GLU A 230 52.78 39.18 15.76
C GLU A 230 53.43 37.79 15.81
N PRO A 231 54.08 37.41 16.93
CA PRO A 231 54.60 36.06 17.10
C PRO A 231 53.44 35.03 17.13
N PRO A 232 53.66 33.80 16.63
CA PRO A 232 52.62 32.77 16.62
C PRO A 232 52.15 32.48 18.05
N ARG A 233 50.85 32.64 18.31
CA ARG A 233 50.26 32.34 19.62
C ARG A 233 50.41 30.83 19.91
N PRO A 234 50.96 30.43 21.06
CA PRO A 234 51.17 29.02 21.37
C PRO A 234 49.85 28.26 21.52
N ILE A 235 49.87 26.99 21.13
CA ILE A 235 48.76 26.04 21.31
C ILE A 235 48.52 25.84 22.81
N PRO A 236 47.27 25.94 23.31
CA PRO A 236 46.98 25.76 24.73
C PRO A 236 47.25 24.32 25.19
N ILE A 237 47.56 24.17 26.47
CA ILE A 237 47.65 22.86 27.13
C ILE A 237 46.28 22.58 27.76
N ILE A 238 45.61 21.51 27.31
CA ILE A 238 44.39 20.99 27.91
C ILE A 238 44.77 19.98 29.00
N ILE A 239 44.12 20.11 30.15
CA ILE A 239 44.42 19.38 31.38
C ILE A 239 43.13 18.79 31.93
N ARG A 240 43.01 17.47 31.90
CA ARG A 240 41.87 16.76 32.48
C ARG A 240 42.18 16.37 33.91
N LEU A 241 41.37 16.85 34.85
CA LEU A 241 41.47 16.47 36.26
C LEU A 241 40.53 15.31 36.60
N ALA A 242 40.95 14.47 37.54
CA ALA A 242 40.15 13.35 38.05
C ALA A 242 39.04 13.82 39.00
N ARG A 243 39.23 14.98 39.67
CA ARG A 243 38.34 15.49 40.73
C ARG A 243 37.97 16.96 40.51
N ARG A 244 36.67 17.23 40.31
CA ARG A 244 36.13 18.60 40.17
C ARG A 244 36.44 19.53 41.35
N ALA A 245 36.58 19.01 42.56
CA ALA A 245 36.94 19.82 43.72
C ALA A 245 38.28 20.57 43.53
N ILE A 246 39.25 19.93 42.85
CA ILE A 246 40.57 20.48 42.55
C ILE A 246 40.48 21.49 41.41
N TYR A 247 39.67 21.21 40.38
CA TYR A 247 39.32 22.14 39.32
C TYR A 247 38.77 23.46 39.89
N ASP A 248 37.75 23.38 40.74
CA ASP A 248 37.12 24.55 41.37
C ASP A 248 38.10 25.26 42.34
N GLN A 249 39.06 24.55 42.95
CA GLN A 249 40.10 25.15 43.79
C GLN A 249 41.13 25.92 42.96
N LEU A 250 41.62 25.34 41.85
CA LEU A 250 42.55 25.98 40.91
C LEU A 250 41.95 27.24 40.29
N LEU A 251 40.70 27.18 39.80
CA LEU A 251 40.02 28.37 39.27
C LEU A 251 39.81 29.46 40.34
N ARG A 252 39.49 29.09 41.58
CA ARG A 252 39.36 30.08 42.67
C ARG A 252 40.71 30.73 43.02
N ALA A 253 41.79 29.96 43.11
CA ALA A 253 43.12 30.50 43.36
C ALA A 253 43.61 31.39 42.20
N ALA A 254 43.37 30.99 40.95
CA ALA A 254 43.71 31.75 39.75
C ALA A 254 42.88 33.02 39.56
N ARG A 255 41.69 33.13 40.16
CA ARG A 255 40.86 34.34 40.12
C ARG A 255 41.20 35.37 41.21
N VAL A 256 41.90 34.96 42.26
CA VAL A 256 42.24 35.79 43.43
C VAL A 256 43.62 36.46 43.28
N ARG A 257 44.46 35.98 42.35
CA ARG A 257 45.79 36.51 42.04
C ARG A 257 45.82 37.22 40.69
#